data_AF-A0A9N8Z0Q7-F1
#
_entry.id   AF-A0A9N8Z0Q7-F1
#
_cell.length_a   1.000
_cell.length_b   1.000
_cell.length_c   1.000
_cell.angle_alpha   90.00
_cell.angle_beta   90.00
_cell.angle_gamma   90.00
#
_symmetry.space_group_name_H-M   'P 1'
#
loop_
_entity.id
_entity.type
_entity.pdbx_description
1 polymer ?
#
loop_
_entity_poly.entity_id
_entity_poly.type
_entity_poly.pdbx_seq_one_letter_code
_entity_poly.pdbx_strand_id
1 'polypeptide(L)'
;MQENEAYVIPTIELVGEVIEPLTKEPVHIVDLPGHEKLRFKFMEFAPITRGIIFLVDKHQDSSSEDVEYLGYENEDFKFEHLENRVEFISCSVANNEVNNLKEWISDVYSGY
;
A
#
# COMPACT_ATOMS: atom_id res chain seq x y z
N MET A 1 17.64 -11.11 -5.98
CA MET A 1 16.17 -10.99 -5.89
C MET A 1 15.76 -10.07 -7.01
N GLN A 2 15.03 -10.61 -7.99
CA GLN A 2 14.60 -9.90 -9.19
C GLN A 2 13.43 -9.00 -8.79
N GLU A 3 13.45 -7.75 -9.24
CA GLU A 3 12.31 -6.83 -9.09
C GLU A 3 11.16 -7.43 -9.91
N ASN A 4 10.03 -7.71 -9.25
CA ASN A 4 8.85 -8.23 -9.91
C ASN A 4 7.98 -7.02 -10.26
N GLU A 5 8.08 -6.55 -11.50
CA GLU A 5 7.14 -5.57 -12.06
C GLU A 5 5.88 -6.32 -12.52
N ALA A 6 4.72 -5.92 -12.00
CA ALA A 6 3.44 -6.43 -12.46
C ALA A 6 2.63 -5.29 -13.06
N TYR A 7 2.23 -5.47 -14.32
CA TYR A 7 1.21 -4.63 -14.94
C TYR A 7 -0.15 -5.26 -14.66
N VAL A 8 -0.88 -4.70 -13.71
CA VAL A 8 -2.20 -5.21 -13.36
C VAL A 8 -3.23 -4.32 -14.05
N ILE A 9 -3.91 -4.89 -15.05
CA ILE A 9 -5.28 -4.50 -15.34
C ILE A 9 -6.10 -5.31 -14.34
N PRO A 10 -6.64 -4.71 -13.25
CA PRO A 10 -7.28 -5.50 -12.23
C PRO A 10 -8.61 -5.98 -12.82
N THR A 11 -8.57 -7.20 -13.33
CA THR A 11 -9.69 -7.89 -13.95
C THR A 11 -10.11 -8.94 -12.94
N ILE A 12 -11.33 -8.85 -12.43
CA ILE A 12 -11.91 -9.96 -11.67
C ILE A 12 -12.18 -11.07 -12.69
N GLU A 13 -11.86 -12.33 -12.40
CA GLU A 13 -12.33 -13.46 -13.19
C GLU A 13 -13.55 -14.06 -12.49
N LEU A 14 -14.73 -13.87 -13.09
CA LEU A 14 -15.88 -14.72 -12.83
C LEU A 14 -16.41 -15.18 -14.19
N VAL A 15 -16.38 -16.49 -14.35
CA VAL A 15 -16.92 -17.29 -15.44
C VAL A 15 -18.17 -16.62 -16.07
N GLY A 16 -17.99 -16.00 -17.24
CA GLY A 16 -19.09 -15.68 -18.16
C GLY A 16 -19.76 -14.31 -18.04
N GLU A 17 -19.33 -13.39 -17.17
CA GLU A 17 -19.84 -12.01 -17.13
C GLU A 17 -18.79 -10.99 -17.60
N VAL A 18 -19.24 -9.92 -18.26
CA VAL A 18 -18.39 -8.80 -18.66
C VAL A 18 -18.02 -8.03 -17.40
N ILE A 19 -16.73 -7.97 -17.08
CA ILE A 19 -16.23 -7.37 -15.85
C ILE A 19 -15.60 -6.02 -16.18
N GLU A 20 -16.11 -4.97 -15.56
CA GLU A 20 -15.56 -3.63 -15.70
C GLU A 20 -14.16 -3.58 -15.06
N PRO A 21 -13.17 -2.97 -15.74
CA PRO A 21 -11.83 -2.86 -15.19
C PRO A 21 -11.84 -1.98 -13.94
N LEU A 22 -11.09 -2.39 -12.90
CA LEU A 22 -11.02 -1.66 -11.62
C LEU A 22 -10.52 -0.21 -11.78
N THR A 23 -9.79 0.07 -12.86
CA THR A 23 -9.28 1.40 -13.22
C THR A 23 -9.36 1.60 -14.74
N LYS A 24 -9.54 2.85 -15.19
CA LYS A 24 -9.58 3.20 -16.63
C LYS A 24 -8.25 2.97 -17.33
N GLU A 25 -7.16 3.30 -16.64
CA GLU A 25 -5.79 3.10 -17.08
C GLU A 25 -5.14 2.00 -16.25
N PRO A 26 -4.20 1.23 -16.82
CA PRO A 26 -3.57 0.16 -16.05
C PRO A 26 -2.66 0.67 -14.93
N VAL A 27 -2.52 -0.15 -13.89
CA VAL A 27 -1.79 0.21 -12.67
C VAL A 27 -0.42 -0.47 -12.67
N HIS A 28 0.63 0.32 -12.44
CA HIS A 28 1.99 -0.19 -12.24
C HIS A 28 2.22 -0.47 -10.75
N ILE A 29 2.41 -1.74 -10.40
CA ILE A 29 2.71 -2.17 -9.03
C ILE A 29 4.16 -2.63 -8.97
N VAL A 30 4.91 -2.04 -8.04
CA VAL A 30 6.31 -2.35 -7.79
C VAL A 30 6.43 -2.97 -6.40
N ASP A 31 6.90 -4.22 -6.34
CA ASP A 31 7.24 -4.88 -5.08
C ASP A 31 8.67 -4.52 -4.65
N LEU A 32 8.81 -3.88 -3.49
CA LEU A 32 10.08 -3.41 -2.97
C LEU A 32 10.60 -4.33 -1.84
N PRO A 33 11.89 -4.67 -1.84
CA PRO A 33 12.47 -5.51 -0.80
C PRO A 33 12.48 -4.80 0.57
N GLY A 34 11.92 -5.43 1.60
CA GLY A 34 11.85 -4.87 2.96
C GLY A 34 13.16 -4.91 3.76
N HIS A 35 14.17 -5.66 3.33
CA HIS A 35 15.44 -5.78 4.05
C HIS A 35 16.20 -4.43 4.05
N GLU A 36 16.68 -3.98 5.21
CA GLU A 36 17.28 -2.65 5.43
C GLU A 36 18.32 -2.25 4.37
N LYS A 37 19.25 -3.15 4.05
CA LYS A 37 20.27 -2.96 3.01
C LYS A 37 19.75 -2.60 1.62
N LEU A 38 18.48 -2.86 1.31
CA LEU A 38 17.88 -2.60 0.00
C LEU A 38 16.86 -1.44 0.04
N ARG A 39 16.65 -0.81 1.21
CA ARG A 39 15.71 0.32 1.37
C ARG A 39 16.04 1.50 0.45
N PHE A 40 17.29 1.66 0.02
CA PHE A 40 17.68 2.72 -0.90
C PHE A 40 16.93 2.66 -2.24
N LYS A 41 16.45 1.48 -2.67
CA LYS A 41 15.64 1.32 -3.89
C LYS A 41 14.32 2.08 -3.85
N PHE A 42 13.76 2.30 -2.65
CA PHE A 42 12.54 3.09 -2.48
C PHE A 42 12.66 4.50 -3.08
N MET A 43 13.86 5.10 -3.00
CA MET A 43 14.12 6.46 -3.49
C MET A 43 13.97 6.58 -5.01
N GLU A 44 14.08 5.47 -5.76
CA GLU A 44 13.90 5.45 -7.21
C GLU A 44 12.41 5.56 -7.60
N PHE A 45 11.50 5.09 -6.75
CA PHE A 45 10.06 5.02 -7.03
C PHE A 45 9.23 6.08 -6.30
N ALA A 46 9.69 6.57 -5.13
CA ALA A 46 8.96 7.55 -4.34
C ALA A 46 8.54 8.82 -5.12
N PRO A 47 9.36 9.40 -6.02
CA PRO A 47 8.97 10.61 -6.76
C PRO A 47 7.88 10.39 -7.82
N ILE A 48 7.65 9.14 -8.24
CA ILE A 48 6.75 8.79 -9.35
C ILE A 48 5.51 8.00 -8.90
N THR A 49 5.41 7.66 -7.62
CA THR A 49 4.28 6.87 -7.10
C THR A 49 3.06 7.73 -6.82
N ARG A 50 1.87 7.17 -7.05
CA ARG A 50 0.59 7.79 -6.66
C ARG A 50 0.13 7.39 -5.26
N GLY A 51 0.62 6.26 -4.76
CA GLY A 51 0.25 5.70 -3.47
C GLY A 51 1.29 4.70 -2.98
N ILE A 52 1.32 4.47 -1.66
CA ILE A 52 2.22 3.52 -1.04
C ILE A 52 1.37 2.53 -0.24
N ILE A 53 1.57 1.23 -0.48
CA ILE A 53 0.97 0.16 0.31
C ILE A 53 2.05 -0.33 1.28
N PHE A 54 1.88 -0.04 2.57
CA PHE A 54 2.78 -0.50 3.62
C PHE A 54 2.18 -1.74 4.32
N LEU A 55 2.71 -2.93 4.03
CA LEU A 55 2.21 -4.19 4.57
C LEU A 55 2.83 -4.47 5.94
N VAL A 56 1.97 -4.71 6.93
CA VAL A 56 2.35 -5.11 8.29
C VAL A 56 1.67 -6.42 8.62
N ASP A 57 2.45 -7.41 9.07
CA ASP A 57 1.90 -8.66 9.55
C ASP A 57 1.25 -8.43 10.93
N LYS A 58 0.10 -9.05 11.15
CA LYS A 58 -0.60 -9.01 12.43
C LYS A 58 0.09 -9.99 13.39
N HIS A 59 1.30 -9.67 13.82
CA HIS A 59 1.90 -10.31 14.98
C HIS A 59 1.63 -9.45 16.20
N GLN A 60 0.90 -9.99 17.17
CA GLN A 60 0.90 -9.41 18.51
C GLN A 60 2.24 -9.78 19.13
N ASP A 61 3.16 -8.83 19.25
CA ASP A 61 3.91 -8.77 20.51
C ASP A 61 4.46 -7.41 20.88
N SER A 62 4.40 -7.23 22.19
CA SER A 62 4.78 -6.17 23.13
C SER A 62 5.80 -5.13 22.68
N SER A 63 5.35 -3.86 22.73
CA SER A 63 6.05 -2.71 23.34
C SER A 63 7.57 -2.74 23.30
N SER A 64 8.16 -2.20 22.23
CA SER A 64 9.47 -1.57 22.31
C SER A 64 9.33 -0.24 23.07
N GLU A 65 10.05 -0.09 24.17
CA GLU A 65 10.08 1.13 25.01
C GLU A 65 10.83 2.32 24.35
N ASP A 66 11.31 2.15 23.12
CA ASP A 66 11.95 3.20 22.35
C ASP A 66 10.88 4.12 21.73
N VAL A 67 10.50 5.16 22.47
CA VAL A 67 9.64 6.24 21.98
C VAL A 67 10.46 7.11 21.03
N GLU A 68 10.49 6.77 19.75
CA GLU A 68 10.89 7.71 18.71
C GLU A 68 9.80 8.78 18.56
N TYR A 69 10.12 10.02 18.94
CA TYR A 69 9.21 11.15 18.76
C TYR A 69 9.12 11.50 17.27
N LEU A 70 7.91 11.40 16.72
CA LEU A 70 7.59 11.76 15.34
C LEU A 70 6.64 12.96 15.33
N GLY A 71 6.81 13.90 14.40
CA GLY A 71 5.89 15.02 14.19
C GLY A 71 6.27 16.30 14.95
N TYR A 72 5.26 17.04 15.41
CA TYR A 72 5.42 18.37 15.99
C TYR A 72 5.98 18.33 17.41
N GLU A 73 6.79 19.33 17.76
CA GLU A 73 7.34 19.45 19.10
C GLU A 73 6.22 19.59 20.14
N ASN A 74 6.30 18.79 21.21
CA ASN A 74 5.36 18.78 22.34
C ASN A 74 3.97 18.19 22.04
N GLU A 75 3.80 17.49 20.92
CA GLU A 75 2.56 16.76 20.61
C GLU A 75 2.85 15.30 20.24
N ASP A 76 1.96 14.40 20.64
CA ASP A 76 2.02 13.00 20.20
C ASP A 76 1.78 12.93 18.69
N PHE A 77 2.55 12.07 18.01
CA PHE A 77 2.36 11.83 16.58
C PHE A 77 0.94 11.34 16.28
N LYS A 78 0.34 11.93 15.24
CA LYS A 78 -0.91 11.50 14.64
C LYS A 78 -0.74 11.49 13.13
N PHE A 79 -1.31 10.50 12.44
CA PHE A 79 -1.21 10.42 10.98
C PHE A 79 -1.91 11.60 10.28
N GLU A 80 -2.85 12.24 10.97
CA GLU A 80 -3.51 13.47 10.57
C GLU A 80 -2.56 14.69 10.51
N HIS A 81 -1.36 14.60 11.09
CA HIS A 81 -0.32 15.62 10.94
C HIS A 81 0.36 15.56 9.55
N LEU A 82 0.16 14.48 8.79
CA LEU A 82 0.71 14.33 7.45
C LEU A 82 -0.22 14.98 6.41
N GLU A 83 0.37 15.60 5.39
CA GLU A 83 -0.40 16.12 4.24
C GLU A 83 -1.03 14.98 3.42
N ASN A 84 -0.40 13.80 3.43
CA ASN A 84 -0.86 12.61 2.70
C ASN A 84 -1.96 11.89 3.49
N ARG A 85 -3.04 11.49 2.79
CA ARG A 85 -4.09 10.62 3.36
C ARG A 85 -3.51 9.26 3.74
N VAL A 86 -3.78 8.82 4.96
CA VAL A 86 -3.38 7.51 5.48
C VAL A 86 -4.62 6.71 5.84
N GLU A 87 -4.67 5.45 5.41
CA GLU A 87 -5.78 4.53 5.68
C GLU A 87 -5.27 3.19 6.17
N PHE A 88 -5.95 2.65 7.18
CA PHE A 88 -5.66 1.32 7.73
C PHE A 88 -6.64 0.31 7.14
N ILE A 89 -6.11 -0.64 6.39
CA ILE A 89 -6.90 -1.69 5.74
C ILE A 89 -6.46 -3.04 6.30
N SER A 90 -7.38 -3.74 6.97
CA SER A 90 -7.18 -5.15 7.30
C SER A 90 -7.42 -6.02 6.07
N CYS A 91 -6.52 -6.95 5.78
CA CYS A 91 -6.69 -7.93 4.70
C CYS A 91 -6.14 -9.30 5.10
N SER A 92 -6.61 -10.35 4.43
CA SER A 92 -6.05 -11.70 4.53
C SER A 92 -5.82 -12.26 3.13
N VAL A 93 -4.54 -12.37 2.74
CA VAL A 93 -4.18 -13.00 1.46
C VAL A 93 -4.55 -14.48 1.47
N ALA A 94 -4.34 -15.16 2.60
CA ALA A 94 -4.65 -16.59 2.75
C ALA A 94 -6.15 -16.89 2.61
N ASN A 95 -7.01 -15.99 3.06
CA ASN A 95 -8.47 -16.13 2.95
C ASN A 95 -9.05 -15.42 1.71
N ASN A 96 -8.22 -14.84 0.84
CA ASN A 96 -8.64 -14.03 -0.30
C ASN A 96 -9.53 -12.80 0.08
N GLU A 97 -9.31 -12.25 1.28
CA GLU A 97 -10.00 -11.06 1.81
C GLU A 97 -9.17 -9.81 1.52
N VAL A 98 -9.09 -9.42 0.25
CA VAL A 98 -8.27 -8.29 -0.24
C VAL A 98 -9.10 -7.19 -0.93
N ASN A 99 -10.43 -7.25 -0.84
CA ASN A 99 -11.33 -6.35 -1.58
C ASN A 99 -11.16 -4.88 -1.18
N ASN A 100 -11.09 -4.59 0.13
CA ASN A 100 -10.87 -3.23 0.62
C ASN A 100 -9.57 -2.62 0.08
N LEU A 101 -8.52 -3.43 -0.10
CA LEU A 101 -7.26 -2.98 -0.69
C LEU A 101 -7.43 -2.68 -2.19
N LYS A 102 -8.20 -3.50 -2.92
CA LYS A 102 -8.52 -3.24 -4.34
C LYS A 102 -9.33 -1.96 -4.50
N GLU A 103 -10.34 -1.75 -3.65
CA GLU A 103 -11.15 -0.53 -3.65
C GLU A 103 -10.28 0.71 -3.39
N TRP A 104 -9.35 0.63 -2.43
CA TRP A 104 -8.41 1.72 -2.16
C TRP A 104 -7.49 2.02 -3.35
N ILE A 105 -6.93 0.98 -4.00
CA ILE A 105 -6.14 1.15 -5.23
C ILE A 105 -6.99 1.84 -6.31
N SER A 106 -8.25 1.43 -6.47
CA SER A 106 -9.17 2.05 -7.43
C SER A 106 -9.41 3.53 -7.12
N ASP A 107 -9.69 3.88 -5.86
CA ASP A 107 -9.92 5.27 -5.41
C ASP A 107 -8.71 6.17 -5.67
N VAL A 108 -7.51 5.71 -5.31
CA VAL A 108 -6.25 6.43 -5.56
C VAL A 108 -6.02 6.68 -7.05
N TYR A 109 -6.37 5.73 -7.91
CA TYR A 109 -6.18 5.86 -9.36
C TYR A 109 -7.33 6.58 -10.08
N SER A 110 -8.52 6.54 -9.52
CA SER A 110 -9.73 7.15 -10.09
C SER A 110 -9.84 8.64 -9.82
N GLY A 111 -8.96 9.20 -8.98
CA GLY A 111 -8.91 10.60 -8.54
C GLY A 111 -9.75 11.57 -9.36
N TYR A 112 -10.97 11.86 -8.84
CA TYR A 112 -12.06 12.66 -9.42
C TYR A 112 -12.64 12.20 -10.77
#